data_AF-A0A963L4H4-F1
#
_entry.id   AF-A0A963L4H4-F1
#
_cell.length_a   1.000
_cell.length_b   1.000
_cell.length_c   1.000
_cell.angle_alpha   90.00
_cell.angle_beta   90.00
_cell.angle_gamma   90.00
#
_symmetry.space_group_name_H-M   'P 1'
#
loop_
_entity.id
_entity.type
_entity.pdbx_description
1 polymer ?
#
loop_
_entity_poly.entity_id
_entity_poly.type
_entity_poly.pdbx_seq_one_letter_code
_entity_poly.pdbx_strand_id
1 'polypeptide(L)'
;MNSTANRLNPFVLMLDPEAVISAMESSRNLRGLRYRVCRPLDKPLIPITHPITRAYDAAIDAEDFMDSGIEYFAAAQPALQHAVH
;
A
#
# COMPACT_ATOMS: atom_id res chain seq x y z
N MET A 1 -15.22 -11.72 -14.73
CA MET A 1 -14.84 -11.60 -13.30
C MET A 1 -14.88 -10.14 -12.92
N ASN A 2 -15.61 -9.79 -11.86
CA ASN A 2 -15.92 -8.42 -11.48
C ASN A 2 -14.66 -7.70 -10.96
N SER A 3 -13.90 -7.10 -11.89
CA SER A 3 -12.61 -6.45 -11.63
C SER A 3 -12.73 -5.26 -10.68
N THR A 4 -13.91 -4.65 -10.57
CA THR A 4 -14.20 -3.53 -9.67
C THR A 4 -14.21 -3.95 -8.21
N ALA A 5 -14.90 -5.04 -7.87
CA ALA A 5 -14.96 -5.56 -6.50
C ALA A 5 -13.56 -5.93 -5.96
N ASN A 6 -12.71 -6.51 -6.82
CA ASN A 6 -11.34 -6.87 -6.48
C ASN A 6 -10.40 -5.66 -6.28
N ARG A 7 -10.78 -4.48 -6.81
CA ARG A 7 -10.05 -3.22 -6.62
C ARG A 7 -10.54 -2.42 -5.41
N LEU A 8 -11.80 -2.62 -5.03
CA LEU A 8 -12.45 -1.88 -3.94
C LEU A 8 -12.24 -2.55 -2.58
N ASN A 9 -12.08 -3.88 -2.54
CA ASN A 9 -11.84 -4.60 -1.30
C ASN A 9 -10.67 -5.58 -1.46
N PRO A 10 -9.54 -5.35 -0.76
CA PRO A 10 -8.32 -6.15 -0.92
C PRO A 10 -8.45 -7.58 -0.37
N PHE A 11 -9.50 -7.88 0.41
CA PHE A 11 -9.69 -9.18 1.06
C PHE A 11 -10.69 -10.07 0.34
N VAL A 12 -11.32 -9.60 -0.74
CA VAL A 12 -12.29 -10.40 -1.52
C VAL A 12 -11.66 -11.70 -2.05
N LEU A 13 -10.36 -11.67 -2.37
CA LEU A 13 -9.61 -12.85 -2.81
C LEU A 13 -9.46 -13.93 -1.72
N MET A 14 -9.63 -13.57 -0.45
CA MET A 14 -9.50 -14.52 0.67
C MET A 14 -10.76 -15.36 0.90
N LEU A 15 -11.89 -14.99 0.30
CA LEU A 15 -13.16 -15.72 0.45
C LEU A 15 -13.14 -17.08 -0.27
N ASP A 16 -12.35 -17.19 -1.33
CA ASP A 16 -12.18 -18.43 -2.11
C ASP A 16 -10.71 -18.57 -2.56
N PRO A 17 -9.84 -19.10 -1.70
CA PRO A 17 -8.41 -19.22 -2.00
C PRO A 17 -8.13 -20.20 -3.14
N GLU A 18 -8.95 -21.25 -3.31
CA GLU A 18 -8.75 -22.27 -4.34
C GLU A 18 -8.95 -21.69 -5.74
N ALA A 19 -9.97 -20.84 -5.93
CA ALA A 19 -10.18 -20.14 -7.19
C ALA A 19 -9.00 -19.20 -7.55
N VAL A 20 -8.36 -18.60 -6.54
CA VAL A 20 -7.17 -17.75 -6.73
C VAL A 20 -5.98 -18.57 -7.21
N ILE A 21 -5.71 -19.72 -6.57
CA ILE A 21 -4.60 -20.60 -6.96
C ILE A 21 -4.80 -21.10 -8.40
N SER A 22 -6.00 -21.57 -8.75
CA SER A 22 -6.30 -22.03 -10.11
C SER A 22 -6.13 -20.93 -11.17
N ALA A 23 -6.55 -19.70 -10.84
CA ALA A 23 -6.33 -18.54 -11.70
C ALA A 23 -4.84 -18.19 -11.84
N MET A 24 -4.05 -18.33 -10.77
CA MET A 24 -2.60 -18.15 -10.80
C MET A 24 -1.91 -19.18 -11.70
N GLU A 25 -2.27 -20.46 -11.59
CA GLU A 25 -1.67 -21.56 -12.36
C GLU A 25 -1.91 -21.44 -13.87
N SER A 26 -3.09 -20.93 -14.26
CA SER A 26 -3.49 -20.71 -15.66
C SER A 26 -2.96 -19.39 -16.25
N SER A 27 -2.42 -18.48 -15.44
CA SER A 27 -1.97 -17.16 -15.87
C SER A 27 -0.70 -17.21 -16.71
N ARG A 28 -0.83 -16.95 -18.01
CA ARG A 28 0.31 -16.81 -18.94
C ARG A 28 1.24 -15.65 -18.56
N ASN A 29 0.68 -14.55 -18.05
CA ASN A 29 1.45 -13.38 -17.64
C ASN A 29 2.33 -13.67 -16.43
N LEU A 30 1.79 -14.36 -15.42
CA LEU A 30 2.58 -14.76 -14.24
C LEU A 30 3.66 -15.80 -14.61
N ARG A 31 3.35 -16.74 -15.52
CA ARG A 31 4.35 -17.70 -16.03
C ARG A 31 5.52 -17.03 -16.77
N GLY A 32 5.26 -15.93 -17.47
CA GLY A 32 6.28 -15.16 -18.18
C GLY A 32 7.00 -14.13 -17.30
N LEU A 33 6.58 -13.95 -16.04
CA LEU A 33 7.13 -12.95 -15.15
C LEU A 33 8.53 -13.36 -14.71
N ARG A 34 9.55 -12.72 -15.30
CA ARG A 34 10.94 -12.95 -14.93
C ARG A 34 11.20 -12.28 -13.59
N TYR A 35 11.68 -13.05 -12.62
CA TYR A 35 12.17 -12.52 -11.36
C TYR A 35 13.28 -11.50 -11.64
N ARG A 36 12.99 -10.23 -11.39
CA ARG A 36 14.00 -9.17 -11.37
C ARG A 36 14.30 -8.92 -9.90
N VAL A 37 15.53 -9.22 -9.49
CA VAL A 37 16.02 -8.72 -8.20
C VAL A 37 16.19 -7.22 -8.36
N CYS A 38 15.13 -6.48 -8.06
CA CYS A 38 15.20 -5.04 -7.93
C CYS A 38 16.05 -4.77 -6.69
N ARG A 39 17.21 -4.16 -6.89
CA ARG A 39 18.11 -3.64 -5.85
C ARG A 39 18.02 -2.11 -5.82
N PRO A 40 16.83 -1.54 -5.56
CA PRO A 40 16.63 -0.09 -5.64
C PRO A 40 17.50 0.68 -4.63
N LEU A 41 18.02 -0.01 -3.61
CA LEU A 41 18.84 0.56 -2.54
C LEU A 41 20.33 0.18 -2.62
N ASP A 42 20.74 -0.74 -3.52
CA ASP A 42 22.16 -1.15 -3.59
C ASP A 42 23.05 -0.09 -4.24
N LYS A 43 22.47 0.86 -4.96
CA LYS A 43 23.17 2.06 -5.41
C LYS A 43 22.66 3.23 -4.57
N PRO A 44 23.50 3.83 -3.71
CA PRO A 44 23.13 5.08 -3.05
C PRO A 44 23.05 6.17 -4.13
N LEU A 45 21.85 6.31 -4.71
CA LEU A 45 21.52 7.34 -5.70
C LEU A 45 21.21 8.69 -5.04
N ILE A 46 21.13 8.74 -3.70
CA ILE A 46 20.84 9.94 -2.94
C ILE A 46 22.16 10.47 -2.40
N PRO A 47 22.68 11.60 -2.91
CA PRO A 47 23.75 12.33 -2.25
C PRO A 47 23.33 12.57 -0.81
N ILE A 48 24.24 12.32 0.13
CA ILE A 48 24.01 12.50 1.56
C ILE A 48 23.82 14.01 1.84
N THR A 49 22.63 14.56 1.62
CA THR A 49 22.25 15.94 1.96
C THR A 49 21.86 15.97 3.44
N HIS A 50 22.84 15.74 4.31
CA HIS A 50 22.65 15.64 5.76
C HIS A 50 22.15 16.89 6.52
N PRO A 51 22.32 18.15 6.05
CA PRO A 51 21.97 19.29 6.92
C PRO A 51 20.49 19.68 6.87
N ILE A 52 19.85 19.59 5.70
CA ILE A 52 18.47 20.08 5.53
C ILE A 52 17.44 19.09 6.09
N THR A 53 17.62 17.78 5.89
CA THR A 53 16.70 16.75 6.39
C THR A 53 16.64 16.69 7.92
N ARG A 54 17.79 16.79 8.59
CA ARG A 54 17.84 16.77 10.07
C ARG A 54 17.08 17.93 10.72
N ALA A 55 17.01 19.09 10.05
CA ALA A 55 16.26 20.23 10.54
C ALA A 55 14.75 19.97 10.51
N TYR A 56 14.26 19.25 9.48
CA TYR A 56 12.85 18.86 9.40
C TYR A 56 12.50 17.79 10.43
N ASP A 57 13.35 16.77 10.60
CA ASP A 57 13.14 15.73 11.62
C ASP A 57 13.05 16.36 13.02
N ALA A 58 13.98 17.26 13.35
CA ALA A 58 13.98 17.96 14.64
C ALA A 58 12.77 18.88 14.85
N ALA A 59 12.22 19.47 13.78
CA ALA A 59 11.01 20.27 13.86
C ALA A 59 9.78 19.40 14.16
N ILE A 60 9.66 18.24 13.52
CA ILE A 60 8.56 17.29 13.74
C ILE A 60 8.62 16.72 15.16
N ASP A 61 9.81 16.34 15.64
CA ASP A 61 9.99 15.85 17.02
C ASP A 61 9.64 16.91 18.08
N ALA A 62 9.72 18.19 17.73
CA ALA A 62 9.39 19.32 18.60
C ALA A 62 7.91 19.74 18.51
N GLU A 63 7.16 19.26 17.52
CA GLU A 63 5.72 19.49 17.42
C GLU A 63 4.98 18.53 18.36
N ASP A 64 4.05 19.06 19.15
CA ASP A 64 3.17 18.24 19.99
C ASP A 64 2.29 17.36 19.09
N PHE A 65 2.20 16.06 19.41
CA PHE A 65 1.39 15.09 18.66
C PHE A 65 -0.09 15.52 18.66
N MET A 66 -0.57 16.10 17.56
CA MET A 66 -1.98 16.38 17.37
C MET A 66 -2.73 15.10 17.00
N ASP A 67 -3.51 14.58 17.95
CA ASP A 67 -4.37 13.39 17.82
C ASP A 67 -5.55 13.56 16.82
N SER A 68 -5.61 14.68 16.09
CA SER A 68 -6.69 15.01 15.15
C SER A 68 -6.67 14.18 13.85
N GLY A 69 -5.65 13.36 13.63
CA GLY A 69 -5.50 12.57 12.40
C GLY A 69 -6.52 11.43 12.25
N ILE A 70 -7.02 10.90 13.37
CA ILE A 70 -7.93 9.74 13.38
C ILE A 70 -9.30 10.09 12.80
N GLU A 71 -9.83 11.28 13.11
CA GLU A 71 -11.14 11.74 12.66
C GLU A 71 -11.19 11.98 11.14
N TYR A 72 -10.07 12.38 10.53
CA TYR A 72 -9.98 12.64 9.09
C TYR A 72 -9.97 11.36 8.24
N PHE A 73 -9.31 10.29 8.71
CA PHE A 73 -9.30 9.00 8.02
C PHE A 73 -10.69 8.35 7.95
N ALA A 74 -11.49 8.49 9.02
CA ALA A 74 -12.86 7.98 9.07
C ALA A 74 -13.80 8.74 8.11
N ALA A 75 -13.62 10.05 7.95
CA ALA A 75 -14.40 10.87 7.03
C ALA A 75 -14.01 10.67 5.54
N ALA A 76 -12.74 10.38 5.27
CA ALA A 76 -12.21 10.25 3.90
C ALA A 76 -12.58 8.93 3.19
N GLN A 77 -13.21 7.97 3.89
CA GLN A 77 -13.66 6.70 3.30
C GLN A 77 -15.20 6.59 3.26
N PRO A 78 -15.88 7.34 2.37
CA PRO A 78 -17.34 7.25 2.22
C PRO A 78 -17.82 5.85 1.79
N ALA A 79 -16.94 5.04 1.17
CA ALA A 79 -17.24 3.68 0.73
C ALA A 79 -17.43 2.68 1.90
N LEU A 80 -16.94 2.98 3.11
CA LEU A 80 -17.12 2.12 4.30
C LEU A 80 -18.43 2.41 5.05
N GLN A 81 -19.07 3.55 4.79
CA GLN A 81 -20.29 3.98 5.51
C GLN A 81 -21.51 3.10 5.20
N HIS A 82 -21.53 2.44 4.03
CA HIS A 82 -22.65 1.58 3.60
C HIS A 82 -22.41 0.08 3.87
N ALA A 83 -21.27 -0.29 4.48
CA ALA A 83 -20.89 -1.68 4.74
C ALA A 83 -21.19 -2.15 6.17
N VAL A 84 -21.72 -1.26 7.02
CA VAL A 84 -22.15 -1.57 8.39
C VAL A 84 -23.67 -1.41 8.44
N HIS A 85 -24.39 -2.47 8.07
CA HIS A 85 -25.78 -2.69 8.44
C HIS A 85 -26.07 -4.18 8.48
#